data_AF-A0A7Y8H7N8-F1
#
_entry.id   AF-A0A7Y8H7N8-F1
#
_cell.length_a   1.000
_cell.length_b   1.000
_cell.length_c   1.000
_cell.angle_alpha   90.00
_cell.angle_beta   90.00
_cell.angle_gamma   90.00
#
_symmetry.space_group_name_H-M   'P 1'
#
loop_
_entity.id
_entity.type
_entity.pdbx_description
1 polymer ?
#
loop_
_entity_poly.entity_id
_entity_poly.type
_entity_poly.pdbx_seq_one_letter_code
_entity_poly.pdbx_strand_id
1 'polypeptide(L)'
;LNSLSKLLLVVFSDMLAPIFIIILNIVAFLIVYYMGYGSLLPDIAVWINEEFKKFTYENYNFSISAGISLFDDKYPIYKAALDAGELENKAKKKERKNRDGEKKKKNGICFLDENTPVSWDDFKQISNYVKMFYGWLEYGEKNKDGEKKKISKGLISRLYSIYEEYKMGKFQNWAKWRWRASYSLTRLARQYRDPYEKQINEFAAELFTSNKTEQELIHLLFIIANWTDLLTRKKEN
;
A
#
# COMPACT_ATOMS: atom_id res chain seq x y z
N LEU A 1 8.54 0.36 27.53
CA LEU A 1 9.28 1.38 26.74
C LEU A 1 10.81 1.30 26.86
N ASN A 2 11.38 0.31 27.57
CA ASN A 2 12.82 0.22 27.79
C ASN A 2 13.39 -1.10 27.27
N SER A 3 14.52 -1.02 26.57
CA SER A 3 15.39 -2.07 25.99
C SER A 3 15.39 -2.15 24.46
N LEU A 4 14.23 -2.28 23.79
CA LEU A 4 14.16 -2.31 22.31
C LEU A 4 14.43 -0.94 21.66
N SER A 5 14.00 0.15 22.30
CA SER A 5 14.26 1.53 21.85
C SER A 5 15.75 1.91 21.92
N LYS A 6 16.47 1.39 22.92
CA LYS A 6 17.92 1.61 23.08
C LYS A 6 18.74 0.77 22.11
N LEU A 7 18.32 -0.46 21.80
CA LEU A 7 19.01 -1.29 20.80
C LEU A 7 18.89 -0.69 19.38
N LEU A 8 17.71 -0.15 19.04
CA LEU A 8 17.50 0.54 17.75
C LEU A 8 18.33 1.82 17.63
N LEU A 9 18.49 2.58 18.72
CA LEU A 9 19.32 3.79 18.72
C LEU A 9 20.82 3.50 18.64
N VAL A 10 21.30 2.41 19.26
CA VAL A 10 22.74 2.05 19.23
C VAL A 10 23.15 1.49 17.86
N VAL A 11 22.31 0.68 17.21
CA VAL A 11 22.58 0.20 15.84
C VAL A 11 22.52 1.35 14.82
N PHE A 12 21.69 2.39 15.07
CA PHE A 12 21.65 3.58 14.23
C PHE A 12 22.81 4.56 14.50
N SER A 13 23.35 4.63 15.72
CA SER A 13 24.43 5.57 16.10
C SER A 13 25.76 5.27 15.39
N ASP A 14 26.19 4.01 15.38
CA ASP A 14 27.60 3.71 15.09
C ASP A 14 27.90 3.47 13.61
N MET A 15 26.88 3.28 12.76
CA MET A 15 27.05 3.16 11.30
C MET A 15 26.74 4.44 10.52
N LEU A 16 26.14 5.47 11.14
CA LEU A 16 25.56 6.58 10.38
C LEU A 16 26.44 7.83 10.28
N ALA A 17 27.56 7.99 10.99
CA ALA A 17 28.35 9.23 10.88
C ALA A 17 28.83 9.57 9.45
N PRO A 18 29.28 8.62 8.59
CA PRO A 18 29.60 8.91 7.21
C PRO A 18 28.42 8.78 6.23
N ILE A 19 27.33 8.07 6.61
CA ILE A 19 26.15 7.87 5.75
C ILE A 19 25.18 9.05 5.87
N PHE A 20 25.07 9.68 7.04
CA PHE A 20 24.17 10.81 7.31
C PHE A 20 24.58 12.10 6.56
N ILE A 21 25.86 12.24 6.20
CA ILE A 21 26.38 13.42 5.48
C ILE A 21 26.14 13.33 3.97
N ILE A 22 25.88 12.14 3.41
CA ILE A 22 25.51 11.98 2.00
C ILE A 22 24.02 12.31 1.77
N ILE A 23 23.22 12.43 2.84
CA ILE A 23 21.76 12.66 2.76
C ILE A 23 21.39 14.13 2.44
N LEU A 24 22.34 15.08 2.40
CA LEU A 24 22.00 16.50 2.23
C LEU A 24 21.98 17.04 0.79
N ASN A 25 22.11 16.21 -0.25
CA ASN A 25 21.86 16.64 -1.62
C ASN A 25 20.95 15.67 -2.37
N ILE A 26 19.68 16.08 -2.50
CA ILE A 26 18.68 15.58 -3.46
C ILE A 26 18.10 14.20 -3.13
N VAL A 27 17.07 14.24 -2.26
CA VAL A 27 15.84 13.41 -2.23
C VAL A 27 15.95 12.07 -2.96
N ALA A 28 16.33 11.03 -2.22
CA ALA A 28 16.08 9.63 -2.52
C ALA A 28 16.09 8.84 -1.20
N PHE A 29 14.92 8.71 -0.55
CA PHE A 29 14.79 7.81 0.59
C PHE A 29 14.72 6.37 0.06
N LEU A 30 15.88 5.73 0.06
CA LEU A 30 16.12 4.39 -0.43
C LEU A 30 15.82 3.41 0.71
N ILE A 31 14.62 2.84 0.70
CA ILE A 31 14.17 1.93 1.76
C ILE A 31 14.29 0.49 1.24
N VAL A 32 15.38 -0.15 1.64
CA VAL A 32 15.82 -1.50 1.25
C VAL A 32 15.16 -2.54 2.18
N TYR A 33 14.36 -3.46 1.62
CA TYR A 33 13.62 -4.48 2.38
C TYR A 33 14.31 -5.84 2.42
N TYR A 34 14.37 -6.45 3.60
CA TYR A 34 14.69 -7.86 3.79
C TYR A 34 13.40 -8.62 4.14
N MET A 35 13.14 -9.77 3.51
CA MET A 35 11.91 -10.58 3.61
C MET A 35 11.61 -11.20 5.00
N GLY A 36 12.17 -10.66 6.07
CA GLY A 36 11.99 -11.11 7.45
C GLY A 36 10.91 -10.39 8.26
N TYR A 37 10.67 -9.10 8.02
CA TYR A 37 9.76 -8.26 8.82
C TYR A 37 8.68 -7.63 7.93
N GLY A 38 7.72 -8.45 7.50
CA GLY A 38 6.55 -7.98 6.75
C GLY A 38 5.74 -7.00 7.58
N SER A 39 5.83 -5.70 7.28
CA SER A 39 4.84 -4.62 7.55
C SER A 39 5.47 -3.23 7.73
N LEU A 40 6.73 -3.13 8.17
CA LEU A 40 7.18 -1.87 8.78
C LEU A 40 7.59 -0.79 7.76
N LEU A 41 8.14 -1.15 6.60
CA LEU A 41 8.73 -0.16 5.68
C LEU A 41 7.73 0.80 5.03
N PRO A 42 6.58 0.33 4.51
CA PRO A 42 5.54 1.24 4.04
C PRO A 42 5.06 2.20 5.14
N ASP A 43 4.92 1.71 6.37
CA ASP A 43 4.51 2.53 7.51
C ASP A 43 5.60 3.53 7.92
N ILE A 44 6.88 3.15 7.86
CA ILE A 44 8.01 4.07 8.05
C ILE A 44 8.02 5.14 6.97
N ALA A 45 7.77 4.80 5.70
CA ALA A 45 7.75 5.78 4.62
C ALA A 45 6.68 6.85 4.84
N VAL A 46 5.48 6.43 5.30
CA VAL A 46 4.42 7.37 5.71
C VAL A 46 4.89 8.26 6.86
N TRP A 47 5.48 7.66 7.90
CA TRP A 47 5.99 8.41 9.05
C TRP A 47 7.06 9.44 8.66
N ILE A 48 8.04 9.07 7.82
CA ILE A 48 9.07 9.99 7.31
C ILE A 48 8.41 11.17 6.56
N ASN A 49 7.40 10.91 5.74
CA ASN A 49 6.68 11.99 5.04
C ASN A 49 6.00 12.95 6.01
N GLU A 50 5.38 12.43 7.07
CA GLU A 50 4.71 13.24 8.08
C GLU A 50 5.70 14.08 8.89
N GLU A 51 6.81 13.49 9.33
CA GLU A 51 7.85 14.23 10.05
C GLU A 51 8.52 15.27 9.17
N PHE A 52 8.73 14.99 7.88
CA PHE A 52 9.23 15.98 6.94
C PHE A 52 8.26 17.16 6.76
N LYS A 53 6.95 16.89 6.63
CA LYS A 53 5.93 17.94 6.56
C LYS A 53 5.95 18.81 7.82
N LYS A 54 6.09 18.21 9.01
CA LYS A 54 6.21 18.97 10.26
C LYS A 54 7.47 19.82 10.29
N PHE A 55 8.60 19.25 9.87
CA PHE A 55 9.88 19.96 9.79
C PHE A 55 9.82 21.18 8.86
N THR A 56 9.07 21.09 7.75
CA THR A 56 8.87 22.20 6.80
C THR A 56 7.69 23.11 7.14
N TYR A 57 7.10 22.98 8.34
CA TYR A 57 5.92 23.74 8.78
C TYR A 57 4.74 23.64 7.79
N GLU A 58 4.51 22.43 7.28
CA GLU A 58 3.47 22.09 6.30
C GLU A 58 3.52 22.91 4.99
N ASN A 59 4.70 23.43 4.64
CA ASN A 59 4.87 24.21 3.43
C ASN A 59 4.82 23.33 2.18
N TYR A 60 3.79 23.52 1.36
CA TYR A 60 3.55 22.78 0.11
C TYR A 60 4.67 22.92 -0.95
N ASN A 61 5.53 23.93 -0.83
CA ASN A 61 6.68 24.09 -1.73
C ASN A 61 7.76 23.01 -1.51
N PHE A 62 7.78 22.39 -0.33
CA PHE A 62 8.68 21.30 -0.01
C PHE A 62 7.89 19.99 0.07
N SER A 63 8.22 19.06 -0.81
CA SER A 63 7.61 17.73 -0.82
C SER A 63 8.64 16.65 -1.13
N ILE A 64 8.36 15.43 -0.67
CA ILE A 64 9.19 14.25 -0.93
C ILE A 64 8.40 13.29 -1.81
N SER A 65 9.12 12.67 -2.74
CA SER A 65 8.67 11.49 -3.46
C SER A 65 9.47 10.28 -3.00
N ALA A 66 8.88 9.09 -3.08
CA ALA A 66 9.52 7.86 -2.63
C ALA A 66 9.29 6.69 -3.60
N GLY A 67 10.21 5.74 -3.60
CA GLY A 67 10.09 4.46 -4.28
C GLY A 67 10.45 3.33 -3.32
N ILE A 68 9.61 2.30 -3.21
CA ILE A 68 9.88 1.14 -2.37
C ILE A 68 10.02 -0.09 -3.28
N SER A 69 11.22 -0.65 -3.33
CA SER A 69 11.50 -1.90 -4.04
C SER A 69 11.54 -3.08 -3.07
N LEU A 70 10.98 -4.21 -3.50
CA LEU A 70 11.05 -5.48 -2.78
C LEU A 70 11.95 -6.43 -3.57
N PHE A 71 12.82 -7.14 -2.85
CA PHE A 71 13.77 -8.06 -3.45
C PHE A 71 14.01 -9.26 -2.54
N ASP A 72 14.47 -10.36 -3.14
CA ASP A 72 14.79 -11.59 -2.42
C ASP A 72 16.18 -11.53 -1.77
N ASP A 73 16.44 -12.36 -0.77
CA ASP A 73 17.70 -12.40 -0.01
C ASP A 73 18.97 -12.54 -0.87
N LYS A 74 18.86 -13.14 -2.06
CA LYS A 74 19.96 -13.34 -3.01
C LYS A 74 20.15 -12.18 -3.99
N TYR A 75 19.25 -11.20 -3.97
CA TYR A 75 19.27 -10.10 -4.91
C TYR A 75 20.35 -9.06 -4.53
N PRO A 76 21.24 -8.66 -5.45
CA PRO A 76 22.31 -7.73 -5.13
C PRO A 76 21.78 -6.38 -4.64
N ILE A 77 22.29 -5.91 -3.50
CA ILE A 77 21.85 -4.65 -2.84
C ILE A 77 21.93 -3.45 -3.79
N TYR A 78 23.00 -3.34 -4.58
CA TYR A 78 23.15 -2.23 -5.52
C TYR A 78 22.06 -2.23 -6.60
N LYS A 79 21.58 -3.41 -7.03
CA LYS A 79 20.46 -3.50 -7.97
C LYS A 79 19.15 -3.09 -7.30
N ALA A 80 18.91 -3.55 -6.07
CA ALA A 80 17.73 -3.13 -5.30
C ALA A 80 17.67 -1.61 -5.13
N ALA A 81 18.82 -0.98 -4.92
CA ALA A 81 18.96 0.47 -4.84
C ALA A 81 18.61 1.17 -6.16
N LEU A 82 19.08 0.64 -7.29
CA LEU A 82 18.73 1.15 -8.62
C LEU A 82 17.23 1.02 -8.87
N ASP A 83 16.64 -0.14 -8.58
CA ASP A 83 15.21 -0.39 -8.77
C ASP A 83 14.35 0.56 -7.93
N ALA A 84 14.73 0.80 -6.66
CA ALA A 84 14.07 1.76 -5.79
C ALA A 84 14.17 3.20 -6.35
N GLY A 85 15.35 3.57 -6.88
CA GLY A 85 15.56 4.86 -7.54
C GLY A 85 14.72 5.02 -8.82
N GLU A 86 14.51 3.95 -9.59
CA GLU A 86 13.62 3.96 -10.74
C GLU A 86 12.15 4.18 -10.33
N LEU A 87 11.69 3.50 -9.28
CA LEU A 87 10.34 3.70 -8.73
C LEU A 87 10.13 5.12 -8.21
N GLU A 88 11.13 5.69 -7.54
CA GLU A 88 11.08 7.07 -7.09
C GLU A 88 11.03 8.05 -8.28
N ASN A 89 11.84 7.80 -9.31
CA ASN A 89 11.80 8.58 -10.55
C ASN A 89 10.42 8.52 -11.20
N LYS A 90 9.77 7.35 -11.21
CA LYS A 90 8.39 7.18 -11.67
C LYS A 90 7.43 8.01 -10.81
N ALA A 91 7.58 7.99 -9.48
CA ALA A 91 6.77 8.81 -8.57
C ALA A 91 6.94 10.33 -8.78
N LYS A 92 8.12 10.78 -9.23
CA LYS A 92 8.39 12.20 -9.56
C LYS A 92 7.84 12.60 -10.94
N LYS A 93 8.01 11.75 -11.95
CA LYS A 93 7.80 12.11 -13.37
C LYS A 93 6.41 11.75 -13.89
N LYS A 94 5.83 10.65 -13.43
CA LYS A 94 4.56 10.14 -13.96
C LYS A 94 3.37 10.94 -13.42
N GLU A 95 2.40 11.19 -14.30
CA GLU A 95 1.15 11.86 -13.92
C GLU A 95 0.25 10.88 -13.17
N ARG A 96 -0.19 11.29 -11.98
CA ARG A 96 -1.34 10.69 -11.33
C ARG A 96 -2.61 11.43 -11.75
N LYS A 97 -3.66 10.69 -12.11
CA LYS A 97 -4.96 11.24 -12.46
C LYS A 97 -5.90 11.05 -11.28
N ASN A 98 -6.30 12.17 -10.68
CA ASN A 98 -7.28 12.18 -9.62
C ASN A 98 -8.69 11.96 -10.20
N ARG A 99 -9.63 11.57 -9.35
CA ARG A 99 -11.04 11.37 -9.69
C ARG A 99 -11.65 12.63 -10.32
N ASP A 100 -11.27 13.81 -9.84
CA ASP A 100 -11.76 15.10 -10.33
C ASP A 100 -11.18 15.49 -11.70
N GLY A 101 -10.35 14.63 -12.29
CA GLY A 101 -9.68 14.85 -13.57
C GLY A 101 -8.37 15.63 -13.46
N GLU A 102 -8.06 16.17 -12.28
CA GLU A 102 -6.79 16.84 -12.02
C GLU A 102 -5.61 15.89 -12.22
N LYS A 103 -4.58 16.40 -12.89
CA LYS A 103 -3.32 15.70 -13.10
C LYS A 103 -2.27 16.29 -12.17
N LYS A 104 -1.76 15.48 -11.25
CA LYS A 104 -0.67 15.88 -10.35
C LYS A 104 0.60 15.09 -10.69
N LYS A 105 1.75 15.71 -10.44
CA LYS A 105 3.10 15.12 -10.53
C LYS A 105 3.81 15.37 -9.20
N LYS A 106 4.81 14.54 -8.89
CA LYS A 106 5.60 14.60 -7.65
C LYS A 106 4.73 14.41 -6.39
N ASN A 107 5.36 14.52 -5.22
CA ASN A 107 4.70 14.39 -3.91
C ASN A 107 3.88 13.10 -3.78
N GLY A 108 4.55 11.98 -4.04
CA GLY A 108 3.91 10.67 -4.11
C GLY A 108 4.91 9.54 -4.01
N ILE A 109 4.39 8.34 -3.90
CA ILE A 109 5.14 7.12 -3.67
C ILE A 109 4.79 6.08 -4.73
N CYS A 110 5.79 5.31 -5.17
CA CYS A 110 5.58 4.17 -6.06
C CYS A 110 6.00 2.88 -5.32
N PHE A 111 5.07 1.93 -5.22
CA PHE A 111 5.23 0.69 -4.47
C PHE A 111 4.40 -0.41 -5.12
N LEU A 112 5.01 -1.59 -5.34
CA LEU A 112 4.42 -2.81 -5.96
C LEU A 112 3.90 -2.69 -7.40
N ASP A 113 3.56 -1.49 -7.84
CA ASP A 113 3.12 -1.19 -9.21
C ASP A 113 3.89 0.02 -9.74
N GLU A 114 4.84 -0.24 -10.62
CA GLU A 114 5.60 0.79 -11.32
C GLU A 114 4.73 1.73 -12.17
N ASN A 115 3.51 1.30 -12.50
CA ASN A 115 2.62 2.05 -13.35
C ASN A 115 1.66 2.97 -12.59
N THR A 116 1.56 2.82 -11.28
CA THR A 116 0.58 3.55 -10.48
C THR A 116 1.30 4.34 -9.39
N PRO A 117 1.76 5.57 -9.68
CA PRO A 117 2.24 6.48 -8.65
C PRO A 117 1.07 6.90 -7.75
N VAL A 118 1.27 6.83 -6.45
CA VAL A 118 0.22 7.04 -5.43
C VAL A 118 0.51 8.32 -4.65
N SER A 119 -0.52 9.10 -4.32
CA SER A 119 -0.35 10.22 -3.38
C SER A 119 -0.06 9.70 -1.97
N TRP A 120 0.56 10.51 -1.11
CA TRP A 120 0.80 10.09 0.28
C TRP A 120 -0.51 9.82 1.05
N ASP A 121 -1.58 10.56 0.74
CA ASP A 121 -2.88 10.37 1.38
C ASP A 121 -3.57 9.10 0.88
N ASP A 122 -3.53 8.81 -0.42
CA ASP A 122 -4.00 7.54 -0.97
C ASP A 122 -3.21 6.36 -0.41
N PHE A 123 -1.89 6.51 -0.25
CA PHE A 123 -1.04 5.45 0.29
C PHE A 123 -1.39 5.11 1.75
N LYS A 124 -1.76 6.12 2.55
CA LYS A 124 -2.31 5.89 3.90
C LYS A 124 -3.62 5.10 3.85
N GLN A 125 -4.51 5.42 2.91
CA GLN A 125 -5.76 4.67 2.74
C GLN A 125 -5.52 3.23 2.29
N ILE A 126 -4.57 3.01 1.36
CA ILE A 126 -4.12 1.67 0.98
C ILE A 126 -3.65 0.90 2.23
N SER A 127 -2.78 1.50 3.06
CA SER A 127 -2.30 0.87 4.30
C SER A 127 -3.47 0.50 5.24
N ASN A 128 -4.48 1.36 5.36
CA ASN A 128 -5.68 1.08 6.15
C ASN A 128 -6.47 -0.14 5.61
N TYR A 129 -6.69 -0.22 4.30
CA TYR A 129 -7.36 -1.38 3.70
C TYR A 129 -6.56 -2.66 3.88
N VAL A 130 -5.24 -2.59 3.68
CA VAL A 130 -4.34 -3.75 3.85
C VAL A 130 -4.36 -4.23 5.30
N LYS A 131 -4.29 -3.33 6.29
CA LYS A 131 -4.39 -3.68 7.72
C LYS A 131 -5.73 -4.33 8.06
N MET A 132 -6.82 -3.79 7.51
CA MET A 132 -8.16 -4.34 7.68
C MET A 132 -8.26 -5.76 7.09
N PHE A 133 -7.85 -5.95 5.84
CA PHE A 133 -7.89 -7.25 5.16
C PHE A 133 -6.96 -8.27 5.82
N TYR A 134 -5.75 -7.86 6.20
CA TYR A 134 -4.82 -8.68 6.97
C TYR A 134 -5.46 -9.15 8.29
N GLY A 135 -6.13 -8.25 9.01
CA GLY A 135 -6.85 -8.59 10.24
C GLY A 135 -7.95 -9.63 10.03
N TRP A 136 -8.70 -9.53 8.93
CA TRP A 136 -9.75 -10.50 8.58
C TRP A 136 -9.21 -11.88 8.21
N LEU A 137 -8.06 -11.92 7.55
CA LEU A 137 -7.43 -13.16 7.06
C LEU A 137 -6.68 -13.89 8.18
N GLU A 138 -5.92 -13.17 9.02
CA GLU A 138 -5.02 -13.78 10.02
C GLU A 138 -5.65 -13.90 11.41
N TYR A 139 -6.36 -12.88 11.89
CA TYR A 139 -6.88 -12.86 13.27
C TYR A 139 -8.36 -13.24 13.34
N GLY A 140 -9.16 -12.77 12.39
CA GLY A 140 -10.61 -12.90 12.42
C GLY A 140 -11.28 -11.97 13.43
N GLU A 141 -12.59 -11.81 13.29
CA GLU A 141 -13.44 -11.02 14.19
C GLU A 141 -14.46 -11.95 14.86
N LYS A 142 -14.89 -11.59 16.06
CA LYS A 142 -15.92 -12.35 16.77
C LYS A 142 -17.29 -12.07 16.16
N ASN A 143 -18.05 -13.12 15.88
CA ASN A 143 -19.47 -13.01 15.58
C ASN A 143 -20.28 -12.76 16.87
N LYS A 144 -21.60 -12.61 16.73
CA LYS A 144 -22.53 -12.45 17.85
C LYS A 144 -22.50 -13.62 18.84
N ASP A 145 -22.18 -14.82 18.36
CA ASP A 145 -22.07 -16.03 19.17
C ASP A 145 -20.71 -16.16 19.90
N GLY A 146 -19.79 -15.20 19.68
CA GLY A 146 -18.46 -15.17 20.30
C GLY A 146 -17.39 -16.00 19.57
N GLU A 147 -17.75 -16.70 18.49
CA GLU A 147 -16.85 -17.46 17.63
C GLU A 147 -16.03 -16.52 16.74
N LYS A 148 -14.72 -16.79 16.63
CA LYS A 148 -13.85 -16.05 15.71
C LYS A 148 -14.04 -16.56 14.29
N LYS A 149 -14.58 -15.72 13.43
CA LYS A 149 -14.71 -16.01 11.99
C LYS A 149 -13.59 -15.32 11.23
N LYS A 150 -12.88 -16.06 10.37
CA LYS A 150 -11.87 -15.54 9.45
C LYS A 150 -12.38 -15.55 8.03
N ILE A 151 -11.95 -14.58 7.23
CA ILE A 151 -12.17 -14.61 5.78
C ILE A 151 -11.10 -15.51 5.14
N SER A 152 -11.45 -16.26 4.10
CA SER A 152 -10.48 -17.08 3.37
C SER A 152 -9.61 -16.22 2.44
N LYS A 153 -8.42 -16.73 2.07
CA LYS A 153 -7.55 -16.08 1.07
C LYS A 153 -8.20 -15.88 -0.30
N GLY A 154 -9.37 -16.49 -0.55
CA GLY A 154 -10.18 -16.23 -1.74
C GLY A 154 -10.64 -14.77 -1.89
N LEU A 155 -10.56 -13.95 -0.82
CA LEU A 155 -10.68 -12.49 -0.93
C LEU A 155 -9.62 -11.90 -1.87
N ILE A 156 -8.35 -12.26 -1.68
CA ILE A 156 -7.22 -11.75 -2.47
C ILE A 156 -7.40 -12.10 -3.95
N SER A 157 -7.70 -13.36 -4.26
CA SER A 157 -7.98 -13.82 -5.63
C SER A 157 -9.13 -13.07 -6.29
N ARG A 158 -10.16 -12.71 -5.49
CA ARG A 158 -11.31 -11.93 -5.95
C ARG A 158 -10.91 -10.47 -6.26
N LEU A 159 -10.05 -9.83 -5.46
CA LEU A 159 -9.54 -8.48 -5.74
C LEU A 159 -8.74 -8.46 -7.04
N TYR A 160 -7.84 -9.43 -7.26
CA TYR A 160 -7.11 -9.55 -8.52
C TYR A 160 -8.05 -9.72 -9.72
N SER A 161 -9.05 -10.59 -9.59
CA SER A 161 -10.01 -10.84 -10.66
C SER A 161 -10.78 -9.56 -11.04
N ILE A 162 -11.17 -8.75 -10.06
CA ILE A 162 -11.83 -7.46 -10.29
C ILE A 162 -10.89 -6.49 -11.04
N TYR A 163 -9.62 -6.41 -10.62
CA TYR A 163 -8.63 -5.53 -11.27
C TYR A 163 -8.34 -5.96 -12.71
N GLU A 164 -8.16 -7.25 -12.97
CA GLU A 164 -7.92 -7.77 -14.32
C GLU A 164 -9.15 -7.59 -15.22
N GLU A 165 -10.36 -7.84 -14.72
CA GLU A 165 -11.60 -7.54 -15.45
C GLU A 165 -11.74 -6.04 -15.78
N TYR A 166 -11.31 -5.15 -14.88
CA TYR A 166 -11.24 -3.72 -15.16
C TYR A 166 -10.25 -3.42 -16.29
N LYS A 167 -9.02 -3.98 -16.24
CA LYS A 167 -8.00 -3.76 -17.27
C LYS A 167 -8.44 -4.26 -18.64
N MET A 168 -9.05 -5.44 -18.71
CA MET A 168 -9.59 -5.99 -19.96
C MET A 168 -10.84 -5.22 -20.43
N GLY A 169 -11.74 -4.92 -19.49
CA GLY A 169 -13.03 -4.26 -19.74
C GLY A 169 -12.91 -2.80 -20.17
N LYS A 170 -11.80 -2.12 -19.84
CA LYS A 170 -11.47 -0.75 -20.26
C LYS A 170 -11.59 -0.54 -21.76
N PHE A 171 -11.33 -1.57 -22.56
CA PHE A 171 -11.32 -1.49 -24.03
C PHE A 171 -12.53 -2.15 -24.70
N GLN A 172 -13.31 -2.96 -23.98
CA GLN A 172 -14.37 -3.79 -24.58
C GLN A 172 -15.77 -3.57 -24.00
N ASN A 173 -15.91 -3.38 -22.68
CA ASN A 173 -17.21 -3.19 -22.02
C ASN A 173 -17.04 -2.63 -20.60
N TRP A 174 -17.13 -1.31 -20.45
CA TRP A 174 -16.89 -0.62 -19.19
C TRP A 174 -17.88 -0.99 -18.07
N ALA A 175 -19.09 -1.42 -18.39
CA ALA A 175 -20.10 -1.72 -17.37
C ALA A 175 -19.96 -3.13 -16.76
N LYS A 176 -19.43 -4.10 -17.53
CA LYS A 176 -19.45 -5.52 -17.15
C LYS A 176 -18.66 -5.83 -15.88
N TRP A 177 -17.45 -5.29 -15.75
CA TRP A 177 -16.61 -5.51 -14.57
C TRP A 177 -17.25 -4.92 -13.31
N ARG A 178 -17.97 -3.78 -13.42
CA ARG A 178 -18.65 -3.13 -12.29
C ARG A 178 -19.74 -4.03 -11.71
N TRP A 179 -20.60 -4.57 -12.58
CA TRP A 179 -21.66 -5.50 -12.18
C TRP A 179 -21.11 -6.76 -11.53
N ARG A 180 -20.07 -7.35 -12.12
CA ARG A 180 -19.41 -8.55 -11.58
C ARG A 180 -18.72 -8.28 -10.25
N ALA A 181 -17.99 -7.18 -10.13
CA ALA A 181 -17.36 -6.76 -8.89
C ALA A 181 -18.39 -6.55 -7.77
N SER A 182 -19.46 -5.79 -8.05
CA SER A 182 -20.54 -5.54 -7.09
C SER A 182 -21.21 -6.84 -6.63
N TYR A 183 -21.57 -7.72 -7.57
CA TYR A 183 -22.15 -9.02 -7.23
C TYR A 183 -21.20 -9.90 -6.42
N SER A 184 -19.93 -9.96 -6.83
CA SER A 184 -18.90 -10.77 -6.20
C SER A 184 -18.62 -10.35 -4.75
N LEU A 185 -18.56 -9.05 -4.48
CA LEU A 185 -18.37 -8.51 -3.13
C LEU A 185 -19.63 -8.64 -2.27
N THR A 186 -20.82 -8.39 -2.83
CA THR A 186 -22.10 -8.60 -2.11
C THR A 186 -22.28 -10.07 -1.71
N ARG A 187 -21.87 -11.01 -2.58
CA ARG A 187 -21.91 -12.45 -2.28
C ARG A 187 -20.94 -12.81 -1.16
N LEU A 188 -19.75 -12.22 -1.15
CA LEU A 188 -18.78 -12.38 -0.06
C LEU A 188 -19.35 -11.84 1.26
N ALA A 189 -19.96 -10.65 1.23
CA ALA A 189 -20.60 -10.06 2.40
C ALA A 189 -21.68 -10.98 2.98
N ARG A 190 -22.51 -11.60 2.14
CA ARG A 190 -23.52 -12.58 2.59
C ARG A 190 -22.92 -13.85 3.18
N GLN A 191 -21.83 -14.37 2.59
CA GLN A 191 -21.12 -15.54 3.12
C GLN A 191 -20.53 -15.28 4.52
N TYR A 192 -20.04 -14.07 4.71
CA TYR A 192 -19.39 -13.60 5.93
C TYR A 192 -20.27 -12.60 6.70
N ARG A 193 -21.60 -12.81 6.67
CA ARG A 193 -22.61 -11.85 7.14
C ARG A 193 -22.28 -11.25 8.50
N ASP A 194 -22.08 -12.12 9.48
CA ASP A 194 -21.60 -11.76 10.80
C ASP A 194 -20.12 -12.17 10.91
N PRO A 195 -19.16 -11.26 11.20
CA PRO A 195 -19.32 -9.81 11.50
C PRO A 195 -19.02 -8.85 10.33
N TYR A 196 -18.76 -9.33 9.12
CA TYR A 196 -18.08 -8.55 8.08
C TYR A 196 -18.98 -7.87 7.04
N GLU A 197 -20.29 -8.11 7.07
CA GLU A 197 -21.20 -7.62 6.01
C GLU A 197 -21.08 -6.11 5.79
N LYS A 198 -21.05 -5.34 6.88
CA LYS A 198 -20.98 -3.88 6.82
C LYS A 198 -19.68 -3.42 6.18
N GLN A 199 -18.54 -3.90 6.65
CA GLN A 199 -17.22 -3.47 6.19
C GLN A 199 -16.96 -3.88 4.73
N ILE A 200 -17.42 -5.07 4.32
CA ILE A 200 -17.30 -5.51 2.92
C ILE A 200 -18.17 -4.64 2.01
N ASN A 201 -19.40 -4.31 2.43
CA ASN A 201 -20.28 -3.44 1.64
C ASN A 201 -19.75 -2.00 1.58
N GLU A 202 -19.17 -1.48 2.65
CA GLU A 202 -18.50 -0.17 2.65
C GLU A 202 -17.30 -0.14 1.70
N PHE A 203 -16.46 -1.19 1.71
CA PHE A 203 -15.38 -1.33 0.74
C PHE A 203 -15.91 -1.42 -0.70
N ALA A 204 -16.99 -2.18 -0.93
CA ALA A 204 -17.60 -2.30 -2.25
C ALA A 204 -18.15 -0.96 -2.75
N ALA A 205 -18.82 -0.17 -1.90
CA ALA A 205 -19.27 1.16 -2.25
C ALA A 205 -18.08 2.07 -2.62
N GLU A 206 -17.05 2.04 -1.78
CA GLU A 206 -15.85 2.86 -1.94
C GLU A 206 -15.04 2.51 -3.20
N LEU A 207 -15.05 1.24 -3.63
CA LEU A 207 -14.48 0.81 -4.90
C LEU A 207 -15.10 1.53 -6.11
N PHE A 208 -16.38 1.90 -6.03
CA PHE A 208 -17.08 2.58 -7.12
C PHE A 208 -17.16 4.10 -6.94
N THR A 209 -17.19 4.60 -5.70
CA THR A 209 -17.33 6.04 -5.43
C THR A 209 -15.99 6.75 -5.22
N SER A 210 -14.99 6.05 -4.67
CA SER A 210 -13.66 6.59 -4.37
C SER A 210 -13.74 7.91 -3.58
N ASN A 211 -14.52 7.94 -2.49
CA ASN A 211 -14.70 9.13 -1.66
C ASN A 211 -13.57 9.33 -0.64
N LYS A 212 -12.81 8.28 -0.32
CA LYS A 212 -11.71 8.28 0.65
C LYS A 212 -10.35 8.48 -0.01
N THR A 213 -10.26 8.34 -1.34
CA THR A 213 -9.01 8.44 -2.11
C THR A 213 -9.10 9.57 -3.15
N GLU A 214 -7.97 10.23 -3.42
CA GLU A 214 -7.83 11.20 -4.50
C GLU A 214 -7.95 10.53 -5.87
N GLN A 215 -7.37 9.34 -6.02
CA GLN A 215 -7.46 8.53 -7.24
C GLN A 215 -8.63 7.54 -7.18
N GLU A 216 -9.10 7.06 -8.33
CA GLU A 216 -10.09 5.99 -8.36
C GLU A 216 -9.54 4.73 -7.68
N LEU A 217 -10.26 4.19 -6.70
CA LEU A 217 -9.80 3.05 -5.89
C LEU A 217 -9.52 1.81 -6.75
N ILE A 218 -10.21 1.66 -7.89
CA ILE A 218 -9.94 0.58 -8.84
C ILE A 218 -8.51 0.61 -9.38
N HIS A 219 -7.88 1.78 -9.54
CA HIS A 219 -6.48 1.89 -9.94
C HIS A 219 -5.52 1.43 -8.83
N LEU A 220 -5.92 1.60 -7.57
CA LEU A 220 -5.12 1.24 -6.39
C LEU A 220 -5.30 -0.22 -5.97
N LEU A 221 -6.33 -0.89 -6.50
CA LEU A 221 -6.76 -2.23 -6.10
C LEU A 221 -5.65 -3.28 -6.22
N PHE A 222 -4.82 -3.18 -7.26
CA PHE A 222 -3.70 -4.09 -7.46
C PHE A 222 -2.64 -3.97 -6.35
N ILE A 223 -2.32 -2.74 -5.91
CA ILE A 223 -1.38 -2.51 -4.81
C ILE A 223 -1.96 -3.08 -3.51
N ILE A 224 -3.25 -2.83 -3.24
CA ILE A 224 -3.95 -3.38 -2.06
C ILE A 224 -3.90 -4.91 -2.06
N ALA A 225 -4.21 -5.55 -3.20
CA ALA A 225 -4.21 -7.01 -3.33
C ALA A 225 -2.82 -7.61 -3.14
N ASN A 226 -1.80 -7.06 -3.82
CA ASN A 226 -0.42 -7.53 -3.70
C ASN A 226 0.15 -7.34 -2.30
N TRP A 227 -0.08 -6.17 -1.69
CA TRP A 227 0.43 -5.92 -0.35
C TRP A 227 -0.24 -6.85 0.68
N THR A 228 -1.55 -7.06 0.56
CA THR A 228 -2.27 -8.02 1.41
C THR A 228 -1.74 -9.44 1.21
N ASP A 229 -1.51 -9.86 -0.04
CA ASP A 229 -0.93 -11.17 -0.34
C ASP A 229 0.46 -11.32 0.29
N LEU A 230 1.34 -10.34 0.10
CA LEU A 230 2.70 -10.33 0.66
C LEU A 230 2.71 -10.46 2.18
N LEU A 231 1.80 -9.78 2.89
CA LEU A 231 1.71 -9.89 4.36
C LEU A 231 1.19 -11.24 4.84
N THR A 232 0.36 -11.93 4.03
CA THR A 232 -0.26 -13.21 4.41
C THR A 232 0.51 -14.43 3.90
N ARG A 233 1.59 -14.24 3.14
CA ARG A 233 2.51 -15.33 2.76
C ARG A 233 3.17 -15.85 4.03
N LYS A 234 2.80 -17.06 4.45
CA LYS A 234 3.54 -17.78 5.48
C LYS A 234 4.91 -18.11 4.90
N LYS A 235 5.98 -17.84 5.66
CA LYS A 235 7.28 -18.43 5.35
C LYS A 235 7.09 -19.95 5.38
N GLU A 236 7.27 -20.60 4.24
CA GLU A 236 7.70 -21.99 4.26
C GLU A 236 9.08 -21.97 4.92
N ASN A 237 9.16 -22.62 6.09
CA ASN A 237 10.41 -22.84 6.81
C ASN A 237 11.30 -23.78 6.00
#